data_AF-A0AAW1M7U1-F1
#
_entry.id   AF-A0AAW1M7U1-F1
#
_cell.length_a   1.000
_cell.length_b   1.000
_cell.length_c   1.000
_cell.angle_alpha   90.00
_cell.angle_beta   90.00
_cell.angle_gamma   90.00
#
_symmetry.space_group_name_H-M   'P 1'
#
loop_
_entity.id
_entity.type
_entity.pdbx_description
1 polymer ?
#
loop_
_entity_poly.entity_id
_entity_poly.type
_entity_poly.pdbx_seq_one_letter_code
_entity_poly.pdbx_strand_id
1 'polypeptide(L)'
;MDGARIYAENAIRKRTEQMNYLRLASRLDAVVSRLDTQAKMQVIGKSMGNIVKSLESSLNTGNLQKMSETMDQFEKQFINMEVQAEFMDSSMAGSTSLSTPETEVNSLMQQVADDYGLEVSVGLPQAAGHAVAAAQSSEKADEDDLTRRLAELKARG
;
A
#
# COMPACT_ATOMS: atom_id res chain seq x y z
N MET A 1 -36.60 -31.05 -16.96
CA MET A 1 -36.45 -30.22 -15.74
C MET A 1 -35.09 -30.43 -15.06
N ASP A 2 -34.52 -31.63 -15.07
CA ASP A 2 -33.25 -31.90 -14.37
C ASP A 2 -32.00 -31.26 -15.01
N GLY A 3 -31.97 -31.09 -16.33
CA GLY A 3 -30.84 -30.44 -17.00
C GLY A 3 -30.61 -28.99 -16.54
N ALA A 4 -31.68 -28.20 -16.41
CA ALA A 4 -31.59 -26.81 -15.93
C ALA A 4 -31.06 -26.74 -14.49
N ARG A 5 -31.43 -27.71 -13.64
CA ARG A 5 -30.95 -27.80 -12.25
C ARG A 5 -29.47 -28.13 -12.17
N ILE A 6 -29.00 -29.07 -12.99
CA ILE A 6 -27.58 -29.46 -13.08
C ILE A 6 -26.72 -28.31 -13.63
N TYR A 7 -27.22 -27.56 -14.62
CA TYR A 7 -26.52 -26.38 -15.12
C TYR A 7 -26.45 -25.25 -14.07
N ALA A 8 -27.54 -25.02 -13.32
CA ALA A 8 -27.55 -24.05 -12.23
C ALA A 8 -26.58 -24.42 -11.10
N GLU A 9 -26.54 -25.70 -10.71
CA GLU A 9 -25.61 -26.22 -9.71
C GLU A 9 -24.15 -26.07 -10.15
N ASN A 10 -23.83 -26.44 -11.40
CA ASN A 10 -22.50 -26.24 -11.95
C ASN A 10 -22.11 -24.76 -12.04
N ALA A 11 -23.03 -23.86 -12.39
CA ALA A 11 -22.78 -22.42 -12.42
C ALA A 11 -22.45 -21.85 -11.03
N ILE A 12 -23.21 -22.26 -10.00
CA ILE A 12 -22.94 -21.87 -8.61
C ILE A 12 -21.58 -22.41 -8.16
N ARG A 13 -21.29 -23.69 -8.43
CA ARG A 13 -20.00 -24.30 -8.10
C ARG A 13 -18.84 -23.54 -8.77
N LYS A 14 -18.97 -23.23 -10.07
CA LYS A 14 -17.95 -22.50 -10.83
C LYS A 14 -17.73 -21.09 -10.30
N ARG A 15 -18.78 -20.38 -9.90
CA ARG A 15 -18.67 -19.07 -9.24
C ARG A 15 -17.92 -19.16 -7.92
N THR A 16 -18.22 -20.15 -7.08
CA THR A 16 -17.52 -20.36 -5.81
C THR A 16 -16.05 -20.74 -6.01
N GLU A 17 -15.77 -21.63 -6.98
CA GLU A 17 -14.40 -21.97 -7.40
C GLU A 17 -13.65 -20.70 -7.83
N GLN A 18 -14.24 -19.87 -8.70
CA GLN A 18 -13.62 -18.62 -9.17
C GLN A 18 -13.29 -17.68 -8.01
N MET A 19 -14.20 -17.48 -7.05
CA MET A 19 -13.95 -16.61 -5.89
C MET A 19 -12.80 -17.14 -5.02
N ASN A 20 -12.70 -18.46 -4.86
CA ASN A 20 -11.60 -19.07 -4.13
C ASN A 20 -10.27 -18.95 -4.88
N TYR A 21 -10.27 -19.10 -6.21
CA TYR A 21 -9.09 -18.87 -7.04
C TYR A 21 -8.66 -17.41 -7.01
N LEU A 22 -9.58 -16.45 -7.02
CA LEU A 22 -9.26 -15.02 -6.94
C LEU A 22 -8.59 -14.68 -5.60
N ARG A 23 -9.10 -15.22 -4.49
CA ARG A 23 -8.46 -15.09 -3.16
C ARG A 23 -7.09 -15.76 -3.08
N LEU A 24 -6.92 -16.90 -3.74
CA LEU A 24 -5.61 -17.55 -3.82
C LEU A 24 -4.64 -16.72 -4.65
N ALA A 25 -5.09 -16.17 -5.78
CA ALA A 25 -4.30 -15.32 -6.66
C ALA A 25 -3.84 -14.05 -5.94
N SER A 26 -4.72 -13.36 -5.21
CA SER A 26 -4.32 -12.17 -4.45
C SER A 26 -3.30 -12.48 -3.35
N ARG A 27 -3.44 -13.62 -2.67
CA ARG A 27 -2.45 -14.09 -1.69
C ARG A 27 -1.12 -14.43 -2.35
N LEU A 28 -1.14 -15.08 -3.52
CA LEU A 28 0.07 -15.38 -4.28
C LEU A 28 0.78 -14.11 -4.74
N ASP A 29 0.04 -13.12 -5.23
CA ASP A 29 0.59 -11.84 -5.66
C ASP A 29 1.28 -11.09 -4.51
N ALA A 30 0.64 -11.06 -3.33
CA ALA A 30 1.25 -10.50 -2.13
C ALA A 30 2.55 -11.24 -1.73
N VAL A 31 2.61 -12.57 -1.86
CA VAL A 31 3.82 -13.36 -1.61
C VAL A 31 4.91 -13.06 -2.64
N VAL A 32 4.54 -12.91 -3.92
CA VAL A 32 5.48 -12.56 -4.99
C VAL A 32 6.10 -11.19 -4.76
N SER A 33 5.29 -10.17 -4.41
CA SER A 33 5.77 -8.83 -4.06
C SER A 33 6.78 -8.87 -2.90
N ARG A 34 6.48 -9.65 -1.86
CA ARG A 34 7.39 -9.84 -0.72
C ARG A 34 8.68 -10.57 -1.11
N LEU A 35 8.59 -11.58 -1.98
CA LEU A 35 9.76 -12.32 -2.47
C LEU A 35 10.66 -11.45 -3.37
N ASP A 36 10.08 -10.61 -4.23
CA ASP A 36 10.83 -9.68 -5.08
C ASP A 36 11.58 -8.64 -4.23
N THR A 37 10.90 -8.09 -3.22
CA THR A 37 11.51 -7.24 -2.20
C THR A 37 12.70 -7.93 -1.53
N GLN A 38 12.51 -9.18 -1.08
CA GLN A 38 13.56 -9.96 -0.43
C GLN A 38 14.73 -10.25 -1.37
N ALA A 39 14.47 -10.59 -2.63
CA ALA A 39 15.50 -10.84 -3.62
C ALA A 39 16.36 -9.58 -3.88
N LYS A 40 15.72 -8.42 -4.05
CA LYS A 40 16.41 -7.12 -4.16
C LYS A 40 17.25 -6.84 -2.91
N MET A 41 16.70 -7.05 -1.72
CA MET A 41 17.41 -6.82 -0.46
C MET A 41 18.60 -7.78 -0.28
N GLN A 42 18.52 -9.02 -0.75
CA GLN A 42 19.64 -9.96 -0.75
C GLN A 42 20.80 -9.51 -1.66
N VAL A 43 20.48 -8.97 -2.84
CA VAL A 43 21.50 -8.42 -3.76
C VAL A 43 22.19 -7.24 -3.09
N ILE A 44 21.43 -6.34 -2.48
CA ILE A 44 21.98 -5.18 -1.75
C ILE A 44 22.85 -5.64 -0.58
N GLY A 45 22.39 -6.60 0.22
CA GLY A 45 23.17 -7.15 1.34
C GLY A 45 24.50 -7.75 0.91
N LYS A 46 24.56 -8.41 -0.25
CA LYS A 46 25.82 -8.90 -0.84
C LYS A 46 26.74 -7.75 -1.26
N SER A 47 26.20 -6.74 -1.94
CA SER A 47 26.99 -5.55 -2.35
C SER A 47 27.54 -4.80 -1.14
N MET A 48 26.71 -4.57 -0.11
CA MET A 48 27.16 -3.96 1.15
C MET A 48 28.22 -4.80 1.85
N GLY A 49 28.07 -6.13 1.90
CA GLY A 49 29.08 -7.01 2.46
C GLY A 49 30.44 -6.92 1.74
N ASN A 50 30.44 -6.73 0.42
CA ASN A 50 31.66 -6.53 -0.34
C ASN A 50 32.30 -5.15 -0.08
N ILE A 51 31.49 -4.10 0.03
CA ILE A 51 31.96 -2.74 0.36
C ILE A 51 32.59 -2.71 1.75
N VAL A 52 31.95 -3.33 2.75
CA VAL A 52 32.49 -3.43 4.12
C VAL A 52 33.84 -4.14 4.14
N LYS A 53 33.98 -5.25 3.41
CA LYS A 53 35.28 -5.95 3.27
C LYS A 53 36.34 -5.08 2.59
N SER A 54 35.95 -4.32 1.56
CA SER A 54 36.86 -3.42 0.84
C SER A 54 37.32 -2.26 1.73
N LEU A 55 36.40 -1.73 2.55
CA LEU A 55 36.68 -0.71 3.54
C LEU A 55 37.64 -1.23 4.62
N GLU A 56 37.39 -2.42 5.18
CA GLU A 56 38.26 -3.07 6.16
C GLU A 56 39.68 -3.27 5.61
N SER A 57 39.80 -3.73 4.37
CA SER A 57 41.10 -3.88 3.69
C SER A 57 41.82 -2.53 3.48
N SER A 58 41.08 -1.48 3.12
CA SER A 58 41.63 -0.14 2.90
C SER A 58 42.06 0.52 4.22
N LEU A 59 41.31 0.28 5.31
CA LEU A 59 41.62 0.75 6.66
C LEU A 59 42.88 0.07 7.22
N ASN A 60 43.02 -1.24 7.02
CA ASN A 60 44.21 -1.99 7.43
C ASN A 60 45.48 -1.59 6.67
N THR A 61 45.34 -1.12 5.42
CA THR A 61 46.48 -0.65 4.60
C THR A 61 46.76 0.84 4.74
N GLY A 62 45.95 1.57 5.53
CA GLY A 62 46.07 3.02 5.72
C GLY A 62 45.79 3.83 4.45
N ASN A 63 45.13 3.24 3.45
CA ASN A 63 44.87 3.89 2.16
C ASN A 63 43.60 4.75 2.25
N LEU A 64 43.79 5.99 2.68
CA LEU A 64 42.72 7.02 2.80
C LEU A 64 42.03 7.31 1.46
N GLN A 65 42.75 7.25 0.34
CA GLN A 65 42.17 7.48 -0.99
C GLN A 65 41.16 6.39 -1.36
N LYS A 66 41.53 5.11 -1.20
CA LYS A 66 40.64 3.98 -1.42
C LYS A 66 39.47 3.95 -0.44
N MET A 67 39.69 4.41 0.79
CA MET A 67 38.62 4.56 1.78
C MET A 67 37.60 5.62 1.34
N SER A 68 38.05 6.76 0.81
CA SER A 68 37.15 7.77 0.25
C SER A 68 36.36 7.21 -0.94
N GLU A 69 37.02 6.53 -1.88
CA GLU A 69 36.36 5.93 -3.05
C GLU A 69 35.34 4.84 -2.67
N THR A 70 35.64 4.02 -1.66
CA THR A 70 34.71 2.98 -1.16
C THR A 70 33.54 3.57 -0.38
N MET A 71 33.74 4.70 0.32
CA MET A 71 32.66 5.46 0.94
C MET A 71 31.74 6.13 -0.09
N ASP A 72 32.28 6.70 -1.16
CA ASP A 72 31.47 7.25 -2.26
C ASP A 72 30.62 6.15 -2.93
N GLN A 73 31.15 4.93 -3.05
CA GLN A 73 30.39 3.78 -3.54
C GLN A 73 29.31 3.33 -2.55
N PHE A 74 29.61 3.36 -1.24
CA PHE A 74 28.63 3.09 -0.20
C PHE A 74 27.45 4.06 -0.26
N GLU A 75 27.72 5.37 -0.33
CA GLU A 75 26.69 6.40 -0.47
C GLU A 75 25.83 6.19 -1.71
N LYS A 76 26.45 5.96 -2.87
CA LYS A 76 25.69 5.68 -4.11
C LYS A 76 24.81 4.45 -3.97
N GLN A 77 25.31 3.37 -3.38
CA GLN A 77 24.53 2.15 -3.20
C GLN A 77 23.38 2.35 -2.21
N PHE A 78 23.61 3.14 -1.16
CA PHE A 78 22.61 3.45 -0.14
C PHE A 78 21.49 4.36 -0.68
N ILE A 79 21.85 5.44 -1.39
CA ILE A 79 20.88 6.35 -2.01
C ILE A 79 20.01 5.63 -3.05
N ASN A 80 20.62 4.78 -3.90
CA ASN A 80 19.85 3.99 -4.86
C ASN A 80 18.86 3.04 -4.17
N MET A 81 19.23 2.47 -3.02
CA MET A 81 18.34 1.64 -2.22
C MET A 81 17.17 2.44 -1.66
N GLU A 82 17.42 3.63 -1.12
CA GLU A 82 16.39 4.50 -0.55
C GLU A 82 15.37 4.92 -1.61
N VAL A 83 15.86 5.38 -2.77
CA VAL A 83 14.99 5.73 -3.90
C VAL A 83 14.19 4.53 -4.40
N GLN A 84 14.80 3.34 -4.45
CA GLN A 84 14.10 2.12 -4.87
C GLN A 84 13.07 1.66 -3.83
N ALA A 85 13.34 1.82 -2.54
CA ALA A 85 12.39 1.53 -1.46
C ALA A 85 11.21 2.50 -1.48
N GLU A 86 11.46 3.79 -1.62
CA GLU A 86 10.42 4.83 -1.74
C GLU A 86 9.55 4.60 -2.99
N PHE A 87 10.17 4.31 -4.15
CA PHE A 87 9.43 3.98 -5.36
C PHE A 87 8.58 2.73 -5.20
N MET A 88 9.08 1.71 -4.51
CA MET A 88 8.33 0.48 -4.27
C MET A 88 7.18 0.69 -3.28
N ASP A 89 7.38 1.50 -2.24
CA ASP A 89 6.32 1.88 -1.29
C ASP A 89 5.23 2.71 -1.99
N SER A 90 5.61 3.72 -2.78
CA SER A 90 4.68 4.52 -3.58
C SER A 90 3.93 3.67 -4.63
N SER A 91 4.62 2.75 -5.30
CA SER A 91 3.99 1.85 -6.27
C SER A 91 3.04 0.84 -5.60
N MET A 92 3.42 0.32 -4.42
CA MET A 92 2.56 -0.56 -3.63
C MET A 92 1.34 0.20 -3.09
N ALA A 93 1.50 1.43 -2.62
CA ALA A 93 0.40 2.30 -2.21
C ALA A 93 -0.56 2.59 -3.38
N GLY A 94 -0.02 2.89 -4.57
CA GLY A 94 -0.83 3.11 -5.77
C GLY A 94 -1.59 1.86 -6.24
N SER A 95 -0.96 0.68 -6.21
CA SER A 95 -1.60 -0.58 -6.57
C SER A 95 -2.63 -1.02 -5.53
N THR A 96 -2.33 -0.86 -4.24
CA THR A 96 -3.27 -1.19 -3.17
C THR A 96 -4.46 -0.24 -3.16
N SER A 97 -4.28 1.06 -3.50
CA SER A 97 -5.38 2.04 -3.54
C SER A 97 -6.56 1.61 -4.42
N LEU A 98 -6.33 0.86 -5.50
CA LEU A 98 -7.40 0.35 -6.36
C LEU A 98 -8.17 -0.84 -5.74
N SER A 99 -7.53 -1.61 -4.86
CA SER A 99 -8.09 -2.83 -4.24
C SER A 99 -8.54 -2.62 -2.79
N THR A 100 -8.06 -1.57 -2.14
CA THR A 100 -8.45 -1.09 -0.81
C THR A 100 -8.74 0.40 -0.90
N PRO A 101 -9.99 0.79 -1.27
CA PRO A 101 -10.38 2.19 -1.31
C PRO A 101 -10.28 2.81 0.09
N GLU A 102 -9.69 4.00 0.18
CA GLU A 102 -9.55 4.73 1.45
C GLU A 102 -10.88 4.91 2.19
N THR A 103 -11.98 5.15 1.46
CA THR A 103 -13.32 5.29 2.04
C THR A 103 -13.79 4.01 2.75
N GLU A 104 -13.51 2.84 2.20
CA GLU A 104 -13.88 1.55 2.82
C GLU A 104 -13.03 1.27 4.06
N VAL A 105 -11.73 1.62 4.01
CA VAL A 105 -10.82 1.49 5.16
C VAL A 105 -11.23 2.44 6.28
N ASN A 106 -11.55 3.69 5.98
CA ASN A 106 -12.01 4.69 6.95
C ASN A 106 -13.34 4.29 7.60
N SER A 107 -14.29 3.79 6.80
CA SER A 107 -15.56 3.29 7.33
C SER A 107 -15.37 2.09 8.27
N LEU A 108 -14.49 1.15 7.91
CA LEU A 108 -14.18 0.00 8.75
C LEU A 108 -13.46 0.43 10.03
N MET A 109 -12.55 1.40 9.94
CA MET A 109 -11.83 1.95 11.09
C MET A 109 -12.77 2.62 12.08
N GLN A 110 -13.75 3.39 11.61
CA GLN A 110 -14.79 3.99 12.44
C GLN A 110 -15.67 2.92 13.11
N GLN A 111 -16.08 1.88 12.37
CA GLN A 111 -16.87 0.79 12.92
C GLN A 111 -16.12 0.04 14.03
N VAL A 112 -14.83 -0.24 13.82
CA VAL A 112 -13.98 -0.90 14.82
C VAL A 112 -13.70 0.03 16.02
N ALA A 113 -13.52 1.33 15.78
CA ALA A 113 -13.36 2.32 16.83
C ALA A 113 -14.59 2.36 17.76
N ASP A 114 -15.78 2.39 17.17
CA ASP A 114 -17.06 2.38 17.88
C ASP A 114 -17.27 1.04 18.65
N ASP A 115 -16.94 -0.10 18.03
CA ASP A 115 -17.07 -1.44 18.63
C ASP A 115 -16.15 -1.66 19.84
N TYR A 116 -14.95 -1.07 19.82
CA TYR A 116 -13.97 -1.19 20.90
C TYR A 116 -13.97 0.00 21.86
N GLY A 117 -14.89 0.95 21.71
CA GLY A 117 -14.97 2.16 22.54
C GLY A 117 -13.73 3.03 22.48
N LEU A 118 -12.92 2.89 21.42
CA LEU A 118 -11.83 3.80 21.10
C LEU A 118 -12.46 4.98 20.38
N GLU A 119 -12.78 6.07 21.11
CA GLU A 119 -13.03 7.34 20.43
C GLU A 119 -11.76 7.68 19.63
N VAL A 120 -11.82 7.51 18.30
CA VAL A 120 -10.81 8.03 17.38
C VAL A 120 -11.00 9.55 17.33
N SER A 121 -10.74 10.20 18.46
CA SER A 121 -10.68 11.65 18.62
C SER A 121 -9.32 12.14 18.13
N VAL A 122 -9.00 11.84 16.88
CA VAL A 122 -7.91 12.50 16.15
C VAL A 122 -8.54 13.23 14.97
N GLY A 123 -9.12 14.39 15.27
CA GLY A 123 -9.28 15.48 14.31
C GLY A 123 -10.30 15.33 13.18
N LEU A 124 -11.19 14.32 13.19
CA LEU A 124 -12.41 14.39 12.39
C LEU A 124 -13.49 15.15 13.19
N PRO A 125 -14.24 16.08 12.57
CA PRO A 125 -15.24 16.88 13.27
C PRO A 125 -16.29 15.95 13.90
N GLN A 126 -16.27 15.91 15.23
CA GLN A 126 -17.12 15.06 16.05
C GLN A 126 -18.58 15.48 15.87
N ALA A 127 -19.39 14.64 15.22
CA ALA A 127 -20.83 14.77 15.26
C ALA A 127 -21.31 14.32 16.65
N ALA A 128 -21.53 15.30 17.54
CA ALA A 128 -22.02 15.07 18.89
C ALA A 128 -23.33 14.27 18.84
N GLY A 129 -23.32 13.08 19.44
CA GLY A 129 -24.51 12.26 19.59
C GLY A 129 -25.51 12.94 20.51
N HIS A 130 -26.70 13.26 20.02
CA HIS A 130 -27.96 13.33 20.78
C HIS A 130 -29.10 13.03 19.80
N ALA A 131 -29.92 12.03 20.14
CA ALA A 131 -31.07 11.61 19.36
C ALA A 131 -32.14 12.71 19.28
N VAL A 132 -32.32 13.34 18.11
CA VAL A 132 -33.61 13.96 17.70
C VAL A 132 -33.74 13.93 16.17
N ALA A 133 -34.91 13.46 15.71
CA ALA A 133 -35.51 13.48 14.39
C ALA A 133 -34.78 14.11 13.18
N ALA A 134 -34.69 13.32 12.11
CA ALA A 134 -34.81 13.68 10.69
C ALA A 134 -34.05 14.92 10.16
N ALA A 135 -32.89 14.68 9.54
CA ALA A 135 -32.48 15.39 8.33
C ALA A 135 -31.56 14.48 7.50
N GLN A 136 -32.01 14.12 6.30
CA GLN A 136 -31.23 13.39 5.31
C GLN A 136 -30.18 14.31 4.67
N SER A 137 -29.06 13.70 4.25
CA SER A 137 -28.11 14.12 3.21
C SER A 137 -27.33 15.43 3.39
N SER A 138 -26.06 15.33 3.79
CA SER A 138 -25.06 16.38 3.51
C SER A 138 -23.69 15.86 3.05
N GLU A 139 -23.26 14.63 3.39
CA GLU A 139 -21.88 14.20 3.07
C GLU A 139 -21.60 13.94 1.59
N LYS A 140 -22.55 13.41 0.82
CA LYS A 140 -22.38 13.28 -0.64
C LYS A 140 -22.32 14.62 -1.37
N ALA A 141 -22.86 15.68 -0.77
CA ALA A 141 -22.88 17.00 -1.39
C ALA A 141 -21.50 17.67 -1.33
N ASP A 142 -20.71 17.42 -0.29
CA ASP A 142 -19.41 18.05 -0.09
C ASP A 142 -18.31 17.46 -0.98
N GLU A 143 -18.30 16.13 -1.21
CA GLU A 143 -17.38 15.51 -2.18
C GLU A 143 -17.67 15.95 -3.63
N ASP A 144 -18.95 16.01 -4.01
CA ASP A 144 -19.35 16.50 -5.33
C ASP A 144 -19.05 18.00 -5.50
N ASP A 145 -19.19 18.82 -4.44
CA ASP A 145 -18.84 20.25 -4.48
C ASP A 145 -17.33 20.48 -4.60
N LEU A 146 -16.49 19.72 -3.86
CA LEU A 146 -15.03 19.77 -4.04
C LEU A 146 -14.63 19.37 -5.45
N THR A 147 -15.18 18.27 -5.96
CA THR A 147 -14.87 17.76 -7.30
C THR A 147 -15.27 18.77 -8.38
N ARG A 148 -16.40 19.45 -8.19
CA ARG A 148 -16.89 20.50 -9.08
C ARG A 148 -16.03 21.77 -9.03
N ARG A 149 -15.62 22.22 -7.83
CA ARG A 149 -14.71 23.37 -7.67
C ARG A 149 -13.33 23.11 -8.26
N LEU A 150 -12.83 21.88 -8.16
CA LEU A 150 -11.55 21.47 -8.75
C LEU A 150 -11.62 21.46 -10.28
N ALA A 151 -12.75 21.02 -10.85
CA ALA A 151 -13.00 21.08 -12.29
C ALA A 151 -13.09 22.52 -12.81
N GLU A 152 -13.75 23.43 -12.09
CA GLU A 152 -13.83 24.85 -12.46
C GLU A 152 -12.46 25.55 -12.40
N LEU A 153 -11.62 25.23 -11.41
CA LEU A 153 -10.24 25.73 -11.35
C LEU A 153 -9.38 25.22 -12.52
N LYS A 154 -9.56 23.95 -12.89
CA LYS A 154 -8.82 23.33 -14.02
C LYS A 154 -9.27 23.87 -15.38
N ALA A 155 -10.51 24.33 -15.51
CA ALA A 155 -11.02 24.95 -16.73
C ALA A 155 -10.65 26.43 -16.88
N ARG A 156 -10.19 27.06 -15.80
CA ARG A 156 -9.85 28.49 -15.73
C ARG A 156 -8.34 28.77 -15.79
N GLY A 157 -7.50 27.73 -15.71
CA GLY A 157 -6.07 27.77 -16.03
C GLY A 157 -5.80 27.23 -17.43
#